data_AF-A0A193L2R7-F1
#
_entry.id   AF-A0A193L2R7-F1
#
_cell.length_a   1.000
_cell.length_b   1.000
_cell.length_c   1.000
_cell.angle_alpha   90.00
_cell.angle_beta   90.00
_cell.angle_gamma   90.00
#
_symmetry.space_group_name_H-M   'P 1'
#
loop_
_entity.id
_entity.type
_entity.pdbx_description
1 polymer ?
#
loop_
_entity_poly.entity_id
_entity_poly.type
_entity_poly.pdbx_seq_one_letter_code
_entity_poly.pdbx_strand_id
1 'polypeptide(L)'
;ADAIHPGYGFLAENADFADACRALGIEFIGPYGDSIRSMGDKATARKTMEAAGVPIIPGSKDILTSEEEALEAAKKIGFPVIIKASAGGGGKGMRVVREEKEVVNNYHLASNEALASFKNSAVYMEHYVENPRHVEVQILGDTHGNVIHLSERDCSVQRRHQKLIEEAPSPA
;
A
#
# COMPACT_ATOMS: atom_id res chain seq x y z
N ALA A 1 0.79 0.52 33.09
CA ALA A 1 1.83 0.38 32.07
C ALA A 1 1.94 1.72 31.38
N ASP A 2 3.14 2.23 31.16
CA ASP A 2 3.36 3.61 30.70
C ASP A 2 3.37 3.73 29.17
N ALA A 3 3.58 2.61 28.47
CA ALA A 3 3.63 2.55 27.02
C ALA A 3 3.14 1.20 26.47
N ILE A 4 2.74 1.18 25.20
CA ILE A 4 2.41 -0.01 24.42
C ILE A 4 3.23 0.01 23.12
N HIS A 5 3.97 -1.08 22.86
CA HIS A 5 4.57 -1.35 21.56
C HIS A 5 3.71 -2.37 20.80
N PRO A 6 3.17 -2.04 19.62
CA PRO A 6 2.25 -2.94 18.94
C PRO A 6 2.92 -4.03 18.08
N GLY A 7 4.26 -4.06 18.01
CA GLY A 7 4.98 -4.92 17.07
C GLY A 7 4.62 -4.61 15.61
N TYR A 8 4.30 -5.65 14.84
CA TYR A 8 3.81 -5.57 13.47
C TYR A 8 2.53 -6.41 13.29
N GLY A 9 1.71 -6.07 12.29
CA GLY A 9 0.40 -6.68 12.12
C GLY A 9 -0.58 -6.31 13.24
N PHE A 10 -1.69 -7.05 13.35
CA PHE A 10 -2.74 -6.81 14.36
C PHE A 10 -3.20 -5.34 14.44
N LEU A 11 -2.80 -4.61 15.48
CA LEU A 11 -3.17 -3.22 15.73
C LEU A 11 -2.04 -2.21 15.46
N ALA A 12 -0.90 -2.66 14.93
CA ALA A 12 0.27 -1.80 14.71
C ALA A 12 0.02 -0.64 13.74
N GLU A 13 -0.91 -0.82 12.79
CA GLU A 13 -1.30 0.19 11.82
C GLU A 13 -2.76 0.65 12.02
N ASN A 14 -3.30 0.47 13.24
CA ASN A 14 -4.65 0.94 13.57
C ASN A 14 -4.58 2.33 14.21
N ALA A 15 -5.03 3.35 13.47
CA ALA A 15 -4.97 4.74 13.91
C ALA A 15 -5.83 5.01 15.15
N ASP A 16 -7.02 4.42 15.23
CA ASP A 16 -7.94 4.61 16.36
C ASP A 16 -7.35 4.02 17.65
N PHE A 17 -6.61 2.91 17.55
CA PHE A 17 -5.89 2.32 18.67
C PHE A 17 -4.74 3.22 19.16
N ALA A 18 -3.97 3.79 18.23
CA ALA A 18 -2.91 4.74 18.57
C ALA A 18 -3.46 6.02 19.24
N ASP A 19 -4.59 6.53 18.75
CA ASP A 19 -5.27 7.69 19.33
C ASP A 19 -5.88 7.37 20.71
N ALA A 20 -6.47 6.18 20.86
CA ALA A 20 -7.01 5.73 22.14
C ALA A 20 -5.94 5.57 23.21
N CYS A 21 -4.76 5.04 22.87
CA CYS A 21 -3.63 4.95 23.81
C CYS A 21 -3.27 6.35 24.35
N ARG A 22 -3.11 7.33 23.45
CA ARG A 22 -2.76 8.72 23.83
C ARG A 22 -3.86 9.39 24.64
N ALA A 23 -5.13 9.20 24.28
CA ALA A 23 -6.27 9.73 25.03
C ALA A 23 -6.33 9.21 26.47
N LEU A 24 -5.81 8.01 26.72
CA LEU A 24 -5.72 7.37 28.03
C LEU A 24 -4.39 7.65 28.75
N GLY A 25 -3.51 8.48 28.18
CA GLY A 25 -2.19 8.79 28.76
C GLY A 25 -1.19 7.64 28.69
N ILE A 26 -1.39 6.68 27.77
CA ILE A 26 -0.48 5.57 27.51
C ILE A 26 0.31 5.91 26.24
N GLU A 27 1.64 5.90 26.32
CA GLU A 27 2.48 6.18 25.14
C GLU A 27 2.34 5.06 24.10
N PHE A 28 2.00 5.43 22.87
CA PHE A 28 1.97 4.49 21.75
C PHE A 28 3.32 4.52 21.05
N ILE A 29 4.08 3.43 21.12
CA ILE A 29 5.41 3.33 20.50
C ILE A 29 5.24 3.12 18.99
N GLY A 30 5.05 4.23 18.28
CA GLY A 30 4.79 4.31 16.85
C GLY A 30 4.36 5.71 16.42
N PRO A 31 4.01 5.91 15.14
CA PRO A 31 3.63 7.21 14.62
C PRO A 31 2.29 7.73 15.21
N TYR A 32 1.96 8.99 14.92
CA TYR A 32 0.67 9.58 15.28
C TYR A 32 -0.47 8.98 14.44
N GLY A 33 -1.69 8.99 14.99
CA GLY A 33 -2.87 8.45 14.29
C GLY A 33 -3.10 9.08 12.91
N ASP A 34 -2.83 10.38 12.75
CA ASP A 34 -2.92 11.05 11.46
C ASP A 34 -1.90 10.53 10.44
N SER A 35 -0.67 10.25 10.87
CA SER A 35 0.34 9.63 10.02
C SER A 35 -0.10 8.22 9.60
N ILE A 36 -0.63 7.43 10.53
CA ILE A 36 -1.18 6.09 10.25
C ILE A 36 -2.33 6.20 9.23
N ARG A 37 -3.27 7.12 9.40
CA ARG A 37 -4.38 7.35 8.45
C ARG A 37 -3.89 7.75 7.07
N SER A 38 -2.92 8.66 6.99
CA SER A 38 -2.39 9.17 5.72
C SER A 38 -1.68 8.11 4.88
N MET A 39 -1.16 7.06 5.52
CA MET A 39 -0.38 5.99 4.89
C MET A 39 -1.10 4.63 4.86
N GLY A 40 -2.16 4.44 5.64
CA GLY A 40 -2.86 3.16 5.78
C GLY A 40 -3.75 2.80 4.59
N ASP A 41 -4.30 3.79 3.89
CA ASP A 41 -5.01 3.59 2.63
C ASP A 41 -4.08 3.88 1.44
N LYS A 42 -3.97 2.92 0.51
CA LYS A 42 -2.99 3.01 -0.59
C LYS A 42 -3.28 4.15 -1.55
N ALA A 43 -4.54 4.50 -1.79
CA ALA A 43 -4.87 5.63 -2.66
C ALA A 43 -4.46 6.96 -2.01
N THR A 44 -4.73 7.11 -0.72
CA THR A 44 -4.30 8.27 0.08
C THR A 44 -2.78 8.36 0.14
N ALA A 45 -2.09 7.25 0.44
CA ALA A 45 -0.64 7.18 0.50
C ALA A 45 0.02 7.59 -0.83
N ARG A 46 -0.53 7.15 -1.97
CA ARG A 46 -0.05 7.54 -3.31
C ARG A 46 -0.15 9.04 -3.54
N LYS A 47 -1.29 9.66 -3.20
CA LYS A 47 -1.47 11.12 -3.29
C LYS A 47 -0.51 11.87 -2.38
N THR A 48 -0.30 11.39 -1.16
CA THR A 48 0.67 11.95 -0.22
C THR A 48 2.09 11.93 -0.80
N MET A 49 2.50 10.81 -1.40
CA MET A 49 3.83 10.66 -2.01
C MET A 49 3.99 11.51 -3.27
N GLU A 50 2.98 11.58 -4.13
CA GLU A 50 2.97 12.46 -5.30
C GLU A 50 3.09 13.94 -4.90
N ALA A 51 2.32 14.38 -3.89
CA ALA A 51 2.39 15.74 -3.36
C ALA A 51 3.77 16.06 -2.73
N ALA A 52 4.46 15.04 -2.21
CA ALA A 52 5.83 15.15 -1.71
C ALA A 52 6.90 15.08 -2.82
N GLY A 53 6.51 14.93 -4.09
CA GLY A 53 7.44 14.85 -5.22
C GLY A 53 8.14 13.50 -5.37
N VAL A 54 7.66 12.46 -4.68
CA VAL A 54 8.20 11.09 -4.80
C VAL A 54 7.65 10.45 -6.07
N PRO A 55 8.50 9.89 -6.95
CA PRO A 55 8.03 9.18 -8.14
C PRO A 55 7.16 8.00 -7.77
N ILE A 56 5.97 7.91 -8.38
CA ILE A 56 5.04 6.80 -8.18
C ILE A 56 4.80 6.05 -9.50
N ILE A 57 4.40 4.79 -9.38
CA ILE A 57 3.99 3.99 -10.55
C ILE A 57 2.79 4.68 -11.21
N PRO A 58 2.78 4.88 -12.54
CA PRO A 58 1.63 5.40 -13.25
C PRO A 58 0.37 4.58 -12.94
N GLY A 59 -0.74 5.25 -12.67
CA GLY A 59 -1.96 4.56 -12.26
C GLY A 59 -3.21 5.43 -12.40
N SER A 60 -4.34 4.90 -11.97
CA SER A 60 -5.57 5.65 -11.84
C SER A 60 -5.36 6.78 -10.84
N LYS A 61 -5.99 7.93 -11.12
CA LYS A 61 -5.90 9.12 -10.25
C LYS A 61 -6.55 8.86 -8.88
N ASP A 62 -7.64 8.11 -8.90
CA ASP A 62 -8.49 7.81 -7.77
C ASP A 62 -8.93 6.34 -7.81
N ILE A 63 -9.77 5.97 -6.85
CA ILE A 63 -10.47 4.68 -6.80
C ILE A 63 -11.40 4.59 -8.01
N LEU A 64 -11.45 3.43 -8.64
CA LEU A 64 -12.33 3.14 -9.76
C LEU A 64 -13.74 2.85 -9.24
N THR A 65 -14.73 3.54 -9.78
CA THR A 65 -16.13 3.44 -9.35
C THR A 65 -17.00 2.66 -10.34
N SER A 66 -16.53 2.45 -11.58
CA SER A 66 -17.23 1.69 -12.61
C SER A 66 -16.30 0.91 -13.53
N GLU A 67 -16.88 0.00 -14.32
CA GLU A 67 -16.12 -0.77 -15.32
C GLU A 67 -15.67 0.10 -16.51
N GLU A 68 -16.41 1.16 -16.83
CA GLU A 68 -16.03 2.15 -17.84
C GLU A 68 -14.80 2.94 -17.39
N GLU A 69 -14.78 3.40 -16.14
CA GLU A 69 -13.60 4.08 -15.57
C GLU A 69 -12.38 3.15 -15.56
N ALA A 70 -12.58 1.86 -15.24
CA ALA A 70 -11.51 0.87 -15.27
C ALA A 70 -10.94 0.67 -16.69
N LEU A 71 -11.80 0.61 -17.72
CA LEU A 71 -11.39 0.52 -19.12
C LEU A 71 -10.64 1.77 -19.60
N GLU A 72 -11.13 2.96 -19.26
CA GLU A 72 -10.47 4.23 -19.61
C GLU A 72 -9.10 4.33 -18.94
N ALA A 73 -9.03 4.02 -17.64
CA ALA A 73 -7.77 3.99 -16.90
C ALA A 73 -6.77 3.01 -17.52
N ALA A 74 -7.20 1.79 -17.87
CA ALA A 74 -6.33 0.79 -18.48
C ALA A 74 -5.74 1.26 -19.82
N LYS A 75 -6.57 1.88 -20.66
CA LYS A 75 -6.13 2.45 -21.96
C LYS A 75 -5.13 3.59 -21.78
N LYS A 76 -5.35 4.45 -20.78
CA LYS A 76 -4.48 5.59 -20.49
C LYS A 76 -3.14 5.17 -19.89
N ILE A 77 -3.14 4.18 -19.01
CA ILE A 77 -1.93 3.66 -18.35
C ILE A 77 -1.09 2.82 -19.32
N GLY A 78 -1.75 2.01 -20.14
CA GLY A 78 -1.11 1.05 -21.05
C GLY A 78 -0.88 -0.31 -20.39
N PHE A 79 -1.18 -1.38 -21.13
CA PHE A 79 -1.04 -2.76 -20.68
C PHE A 79 0.44 -3.21 -20.64
N PRO A 80 0.81 -4.15 -19.74
CA PRO A 80 -0.05 -4.75 -18.72
C PRO A 80 -0.34 -3.81 -17.55
N VAL A 81 -1.51 -3.97 -16.93
CA VAL A 81 -1.93 -3.23 -15.73
C VAL A 81 -2.24 -4.20 -14.59
N ILE A 82 -2.25 -3.68 -13.37
CA ILE A 82 -2.66 -4.43 -12.18
C ILE A 82 -3.76 -3.68 -11.44
N ILE A 83 -4.85 -4.36 -11.17
CA ILE A 83 -5.96 -3.89 -10.32
C ILE A 83 -5.63 -4.31 -8.88
N LYS A 84 -5.75 -3.39 -7.92
CA LYS A 84 -5.41 -3.60 -6.51
C LYS A 84 -6.50 -3.08 -5.59
N ALA A 85 -6.84 -3.84 -4.56
CA ALA A 85 -7.69 -3.37 -3.46
C ALA A 85 -7.04 -2.21 -2.69
N SER A 86 -7.78 -1.14 -2.42
CA SER A 86 -7.27 0.06 -1.73
C SER A 86 -6.87 -0.24 -0.28
N ALA A 87 -7.73 -0.98 0.43
CA ALA A 87 -7.53 -1.42 1.81
C ALA A 87 -6.84 -2.81 1.92
N GLY A 88 -6.30 -3.34 0.83
CA GLY A 88 -5.83 -4.73 0.76
C GLY A 88 -4.38 -4.93 1.24
N GLY A 89 -4.14 -6.07 1.89
CA GLY A 89 -2.81 -6.53 2.33
C GLY A 89 -2.56 -8.02 2.05
N GLY A 90 -1.30 -8.45 2.12
CA GLY A 90 -0.91 -9.87 2.02
C GLY A 90 -1.14 -10.53 0.65
N GLY A 91 -1.26 -9.73 -0.42
CA GLY A 91 -1.40 -10.21 -1.79
C GLY A 91 -2.83 -10.55 -2.25
N LYS A 92 -3.85 -10.28 -1.43
CA LYS A 92 -5.26 -10.48 -1.79
C LYS A 92 -5.85 -9.28 -2.52
N GLY A 93 -6.85 -9.51 -3.38
CA GLY A 93 -7.53 -8.46 -4.14
C GLY A 93 -6.62 -7.80 -5.18
N MET A 94 -5.71 -8.57 -5.79
CA MET A 94 -4.84 -8.10 -6.87
C MET A 94 -5.04 -8.96 -8.13
N ARG A 95 -5.16 -8.30 -9.29
CA ARG A 95 -5.34 -8.98 -10.59
C ARG A 95 -4.49 -8.31 -11.65
N VAL A 96 -3.64 -9.08 -12.32
CA VAL A 96 -2.89 -8.61 -13.50
C VAL A 96 -3.78 -8.77 -14.72
N VAL A 97 -3.86 -7.72 -15.53
CA VAL A 97 -4.65 -7.64 -16.75
C VAL A 97 -3.70 -7.31 -17.89
N ARG A 98 -3.64 -8.20 -18.89
CA ARG A 98 -2.70 -8.10 -20.01
C ARG A 98 -3.35 -7.56 -21.29
N GLU A 99 -4.67 -7.63 -21.38
CA GLU A 99 -5.41 -7.18 -22.55
C GLU A 99 -6.77 -6.56 -22.18
N GLU A 100 -7.28 -5.67 -23.04
CA GLU A 100 -8.49 -4.87 -22.77
C GLU A 100 -9.72 -5.73 -22.45
N LYS A 101 -9.89 -6.86 -23.14
CA LYS A 101 -11.03 -7.76 -22.94
C LYS A 101 -11.09 -8.40 -21.54
N GLU A 102 -9.98 -8.40 -20.81
CA GLU A 102 -9.88 -8.94 -19.46
C GLU A 102 -10.25 -7.92 -18.37
N VAL A 103 -10.29 -6.62 -18.69
CA VAL A 103 -10.39 -5.54 -17.68
C VAL A 103 -11.68 -5.66 -16.87
N VAL A 104 -12.83 -5.73 -17.52
CA VAL A 104 -14.14 -5.70 -16.85
C VAL A 104 -14.29 -6.88 -15.88
N ASN A 105 -13.97 -8.10 -16.35
CA ASN A 105 -14.05 -9.29 -15.52
C ASN A 105 -13.08 -9.22 -14.31
N ASN A 106 -11.84 -8.78 -14.52
CA ASN A 106 -10.87 -8.67 -13.43
C ASN A 106 -11.20 -7.54 -12.44
N TYR A 107 -11.83 -6.45 -12.89
CA TYR A 107 -12.34 -5.39 -12.03
C TYR A 107 -13.37 -5.93 -11.05
N HIS A 108 -14.40 -6.62 -11.55
CA HIS A 108 -15.46 -7.21 -10.71
C HIS A 108 -14.89 -8.26 -9.74
N LEU A 109 -13.98 -9.13 -10.21
CA LEU A 109 -13.34 -10.13 -9.36
C LEU A 109 -12.51 -9.50 -8.24
N ALA A 110 -11.69 -8.50 -8.55
CA ALA A 110 -10.86 -7.80 -7.56
C ALA A 110 -11.73 -7.05 -6.53
N SER A 111 -12.77 -6.35 -6.99
CA SER A 111 -13.71 -5.60 -6.15
C SER A 111 -14.48 -6.52 -5.18
N ASN A 112 -14.99 -7.64 -5.68
CA ASN A 112 -15.69 -8.64 -4.85
C ASN A 112 -14.77 -9.31 -3.83
N GLU A 113 -13.53 -9.65 -4.22
CA GLU A 113 -12.53 -10.22 -3.30
C GLU A 113 -12.14 -9.21 -2.21
N ALA A 114 -12.02 -7.93 -2.58
CA ALA A 114 -11.74 -6.84 -1.66
C ALA A 114 -12.88 -6.67 -0.64
N LEU A 115 -14.13 -6.66 -1.10
CA LEU A 115 -15.31 -6.58 -0.23
C LEU A 115 -15.35 -7.74 0.76
N ALA A 116 -15.16 -8.97 0.28
CA ALA A 116 -15.21 -10.17 1.11
C ALA A 116 -14.08 -10.21 2.17
N SER A 117 -12.88 -9.73 1.81
CA SER A 117 -11.69 -9.82 2.67
C SER A 117 -11.54 -8.63 3.62
N PHE A 118 -11.93 -7.43 3.18
CA PHE A 118 -11.60 -6.17 3.85
C PHE A 118 -12.84 -5.31 4.17
N LYS A 119 -14.05 -5.79 3.84
CA LYS A 119 -15.31 -5.02 3.95
C LYS A 119 -15.27 -3.70 3.18
N ASN A 120 -14.44 -3.62 2.15
CA ASN A 120 -14.25 -2.46 1.30
C ASN A 120 -14.00 -2.94 -0.14
N SER A 121 -14.92 -2.61 -1.06
CA SER A 121 -14.85 -2.99 -2.48
C SER A 121 -13.96 -2.07 -3.32
N ALA A 122 -13.40 -1.03 -2.73
CA ALA A 122 -12.60 -0.03 -3.45
C ALA A 122 -11.34 -0.64 -4.08
N VAL A 123 -11.18 -0.42 -5.38
CA VAL A 123 -9.99 -0.84 -6.15
C VAL A 123 -9.43 0.34 -6.94
N TYR A 124 -8.13 0.28 -7.22
CA TYR A 124 -7.42 1.21 -8.09
C TYR A 124 -6.56 0.42 -9.09
N MET A 125 -6.02 1.10 -10.09
CA MET A 125 -5.21 0.48 -11.14
C MET A 125 -3.84 1.12 -11.25
N GLU A 126 -2.83 0.31 -11.53
CA GLU A 126 -1.45 0.76 -11.79
C GLU A 126 -0.88 0.05 -13.01
N HIS A 127 0.16 0.62 -13.60
CA HIS A 127 0.99 -0.10 -14.54
C HIS A 127 1.63 -1.32 -13.85
N TYR A 128 1.58 -2.48 -14.51
CA TYR A 128 2.20 -3.69 -13.99
C TYR A 128 3.66 -3.76 -14.42
N VAL A 129 4.56 -3.50 -13.48
CA VAL A 129 6.00 -3.66 -13.71
C VAL A 129 6.32 -5.15 -13.78
N GLU A 130 6.84 -5.60 -14.92
CA GLU A 130 7.26 -6.99 -15.10
C GLU A 130 8.65 -7.22 -14.51
N ASN A 131 8.82 -8.36 -13.82
CA ASN A 131 10.06 -8.74 -13.13
C ASN A 131 10.65 -7.62 -12.25
N PRO A 132 9.85 -6.98 -11.37
CA PRO A 132 10.34 -5.89 -10.55
C PRO A 132 11.27 -6.41 -9.47
N ARG A 133 12.20 -5.55 -9.05
CA ARG A 133 12.84 -5.68 -7.74
C ARG A 133 12.01 -4.94 -6.70
N HIS A 134 11.94 -5.50 -5.50
CA HIS A 134 11.26 -4.87 -4.37
C HIS A 134 12.31 -4.30 -3.44
N VAL A 135 12.55 -2.99 -3.55
CA VAL A 135 13.49 -2.27 -2.69
C VAL A 135 12.68 -1.38 -1.74
N GLU A 136 13.04 -1.39 -0.47
CA GLU A 136 12.42 -0.56 0.56
C GLU A 136 13.46 0.17 1.41
N VAL A 137 13.12 1.36 1.91
CA VAL A 137 14.03 2.22 2.68
C VAL A 137 13.55 2.29 4.12
N GLN A 138 14.44 2.03 5.07
CA GLN A 138 14.12 2.17 6.50
C GLN A 138 14.23 3.63 6.91
N ILE A 139 13.19 4.15 7.56
CA ILE A 139 13.16 5.51 8.10
C ILE A 139 13.10 5.45 9.63
N LEU A 140 13.75 6.41 10.29
CA LEU A 140 13.59 6.70 11.71
C LEU A 140 13.45 8.21 11.90
N GLY A 141 12.46 8.62 12.68
CA GLY A 141 12.23 10.03 13.03
C GLY A 141 11.99 10.20 14.52
N ASP A 142 12.39 11.36 15.05
CA ASP A 142 12.11 11.76 16.43
C ASP A 142 11.04 12.85 16.52
N THR A 143 10.65 13.22 17.75
CA THR A 143 9.66 14.28 18.01
C THR A 143 10.25 15.70 17.93
N HIS A 144 11.54 15.83 17.63
CA HIS A 144 12.26 17.10 17.47
C HIS A 144 12.41 17.50 16.00
N GLY A 145 11.87 16.70 15.08
CA GLY A 145 11.90 16.96 13.65
C GLY A 145 13.12 16.38 12.92
N ASN A 146 13.95 15.59 13.61
CA ASN A 146 15.04 14.88 12.95
C ASN A 146 14.49 13.63 12.26
N VAL A 147 14.93 13.40 11.02
CA VAL A 147 14.58 12.20 10.25
C VAL A 147 15.83 11.70 9.55
N ILE A 148 16.08 10.40 9.65
CA ILE A 148 17.19 9.72 8.97
C ILE A 148 16.65 8.50 8.21
N HIS A 149 17.40 8.09 7.18
CA HIS A 149 17.24 6.78 6.59
C HIS A 149 18.36 5.84 7.08
N LEU A 150 18.06 4.56 7.20
CA LEU A 150 19.02 3.50 7.54
C LEU A 150 19.28 2.60 6.34
N SER A 151 19.62 3.23 5.22
CA SER A 151 19.74 2.59 3.89
C SER A 151 18.47 1.85 3.46
N GLU A 152 18.63 1.00 2.48
CA GLU A 152 17.62 0.20 1.82
C GLU A 152 17.81 -1.30 2.06
N ARG A 153 16.77 -2.06 1.76
CA ARG A 153 16.76 -3.52 1.73
C ARG A 153 16.23 -4.01 0.40
N ASP A 154 16.85 -5.05 -0.15
CA ASP A 154 16.27 -5.82 -1.23
C ASP A 154 15.40 -6.93 -0.65
N CYS A 155 14.12 -6.95 -1.01
CA CYS A 155 13.15 -7.97 -0.63
C CYS A 155 12.51 -8.64 -1.86
N SER A 156 13.25 -8.74 -2.96
CA SER A 156 12.76 -9.24 -4.26
C SER A 156 12.51 -10.75 -4.24
N VAL A 157 13.15 -11.50 -3.35
CA VAL A 157 12.93 -12.95 -3.20
C VAL A 157 11.60 -13.18 -2.49
N GLN A 158 10.58 -13.45 -3.30
CA GLN A 158 9.20 -13.61 -2.85
C GLN A 158 8.58 -14.90 -3.39
N ARG A 159 7.62 -15.45 -2.63
CA ARG A 159 6.70 -16.49 -3.12
C ARG A 159 5.28 -16.01 -2.91
N ARG A 160 4.48 -15.98 -3.98
CA ARG A 160 3.08 -15.49 -3.95
C ARG A 160 2.95 -14.08 -3.32
N HIS A 161 3.84 -13.16 -3.68
CA HIS A 161 3.89 -11.78 -3.17
C HIS A 161 4.15 -11.65 -1.66
N GLN A 162 4.74 -12.67 -1.04
CA GLN A 162 5.22 -12.63 0.34
C GLN A 162 6.74 -12.76 0.35
N LYS A 163 7.40 -11.90 1.13
CA LYS A 163 8.86 -11.89 1.29
C LYS A 163 9.34 -13.18 1.96
N LEU A 164 10.48 -13.69 1.49
CA LEU A 164 11.11 -14.91 2.01
C LEU A 164 12.57 -14.72 2.39
N ILE A 165 13.30 -13.93 1.60
CA ILE A 165 14.69 -13.56 1.88
C ILE A 165 14.80 -12.06 1.67
N GLU A 166 15.41 -11.39 2.65
CA GLU A 166 15.69 -9.96 2.62
C GLU A 166 17.19 -9.72 2.87
N GLU A 167 17.79 -8.84 2.07
CA GLU A 167 19.23 -8.51 2.13
C GLU A 167 19.43 -7.00 2.34
N ALA A 168 20.50 -6.61 3.03
CA ALA A 168 20.84 -5.22 3.32
C ALA A 168 22.37 -5.00 3.31
N PRO A 169 22.89 -3.98 2.59
CA PRO A 169 22.20 -3.15 1.61
C PRO A 169 21.74 -3.96 0.38
N SER A 170 21.05 -3.32 -0.57
CA SER A 170 20.70 -3.95 -1.84
C SER A 170 21.99 -4.42 -2.56
N PRO A 171 22.10 -5.70 -2.97
CA PRO A 171 23.34 -6.23 -3.54
C PRO A 171 23.61 -5.79 -5.00
N ALA A 172 22.80 -4.89 -5.55
CA ALA A 172 22.94 -4.39 -6.91
C ALA A 172 22.65 -2.89 -7.00
#